data_AF-A0A8X6QT56-F1
#
_entry.id   AF-A0A8X6QT56-F1
#
_cell.length_a   1.000
_cell.length_b   1.000
_cell.length_c   1.000
_cell.angle_alpha   90.00
_cell.angle_beta   90.00
_cell.angle_gamma   90.00
#
_symmetry.space_group_name_H-M   'P 1'
#
loop_
_entity.id
_entity.type
_entity.pdbx_description
1 polymer ?
#
loop_
_entity_poly.entity_id
_entity_poly.type
_entity_poly.pdbx_seq_one_letter_code
_entity_poly.pdbx_strand_id
1 'polypeptide(L)'
;MLGTELLVGPLVTPLLILVCSVLFFWYSTRNFDYWKKRNVPFVKPYPFVGSVVENMRKPLFLTELRRWKKYGRIFGHFEANRALLSVADPELLRQIFVKDFQAFPERRKNINSSHQSPSQRLETGCDSNPLPVGFSLSYPY
;
A
#
# COMPACT_ATOMS: atom_id res chain seq x y z
N MET A 1 -8.04 -28.26 -41.86
CA MET A 1 -8.56 -27.58 -40.64
C MET A 1 -7.52 -26.60 -40.05
N LEU A 2 -6.79 -25.85 -40.88
CA LEU A 2 -5.74 -24.90 -40.43
C LEU A 2 -6.00 -23.44 -40.90
N GLY A 3 -7.04 -23.20 -41.70
CA GLY A 3 -7.28 -21.89 -42.34
C GLY A 3 -8.06 -20.88 -41.49
N THR A 4 -8.89 -21.35 -40.56
CA THR A 4 -9.72 -20.47 -39.71
C THR A 4 -8.91 -19.83 -38.59
N GLU A 5 -7.94 -20.53 -38.01
CA GLU A 5 -7.08 -20.02 -36.93
C GLU A 5 -6.20 -18.83 -37.37
N LEU A 6 -5.72 -18.86 -38.62
CA LEU A 6 -4.83 -17.83 -39.19
C LEU A 6 -5.56 -16.52 -39.56
N LEU A 7 -6.86 -16.59 -39.88
CA LEU A 7 -7.68 -15.42 -40.27
C LEU A 7 -8.46 -14.84 -39.08
N VAL A 8 -8.91 -15.68 -38.15
CA VAL A 8 -9.69 -15.28 -36.97
C VAL A 8 -8.77 -14.75 -35.86
N GLY A 9 -7.55 -15.30 -35.74
CA GLY A 9 -6.54 -14.87 -34.77
C GLY A 9 -6.27 -13.36 -34.73
N PRO A 10 -5.86 -12.70 -35.83
CA PRO A 10 -5.46 -11.28 -35.82
C PRO A 10 -6.62 -10.30 -35.65
N LEU A 11 -7.87 -10.73 -35.81
CA LEU A 11 -9.07 -9.89 -35.61
C LEU A 11 -9.73 -10.12 -34.24
N VAL A 12 -9.72 -11.35 -33.74
CA VAL A 12 -10.28 -11.69 -32.42
C VAL A 12 -9.32 -11.33 -31.29
N THR A 13 -8.01 -11.47 -31.49
CA THR A 13 -7.01 -11.08 -30.48
C THR A 13 -7.07 -9.60 -30.09
N PRO A 14 -7.09 -8.60 -31.01
CA PRO A 14 -7.20 -7.20 -30.60
C PRO A 14 -8.56 -6.89 -29.96
N LEU A 15 -9.64 -7.53 -30.40
CA LEU A 15 -10.97 -7.37 -29.80
C LEU A 15 -10.98 -7.87 -28.35
N LEU A 16 -10.39 -9.04 -28.09
CA LEU A 16 -10.27 -9.61 -26.75
C LEU A 16 -9.39 -8.74 -25.86
N ILE A 17 -8.25 -8.26 -26.37
CA ILE A 17 -7.37 -7.32 -25.65
C ILE A 17 -8.11 -6.02 -25.31
N LEU A 18 -8.88 -5.47 -26.25
CA LEU A 18 -9.67 -4.26 -26.03
C LEU A 18 -10.71 -4.48 -24.92
N VAL A 19 -11.47 -5.58 -24.99
CA VAL A 19 -12.47 -5.91 -23.97
C VAL A 19 -11.83 -6.13 -22.60
N CYS A 20 -10.73 -6.88 -22.52
CA CYS A 20 -9.98 -7.07 -21.28
C CYS A 20 -9.43 -5.76 -20.72
N SER A 21 -8.91 -4.88 -21.57
CA SER A 21 -8.39 -3.56 -21.17
C SER A 21 -9.50 -2.67 -20.59
N VAL A 22 -10.67 -2.63 -21.23
CA VAL A 22 -11.84 -1.87 -20.75
C VAL A 22 -12.34 -2.43 -19.42
N LEU A 23 -12.49 -3.75 -19.32
CA LEU A 23 -12.91 -4.41 -18.07
C LEU A 23 -11.93 -4.15 -16.93
N PHE A 24 -10.64 -4.21 -17.22
CA PHE A 24 -9.60 -3.98 -16.25
C PHE A 24 -9.53 -2.51 -15.81
N PHE A 25 -9.68 -1.57 -16.75
CA PHE A 25 -9.80 -0.14 -16.44
C PHE A 25 -11.02 0.16 -15.57
N TRP A 26 -12.16 -0.46 -15.87
CA TRP A 26 -13.37 -0.33 -15.07
C TRP A 26 -13.21 -0.94 -13.67
N TYR A 27 -12.57 -2.11 -13.57
CA TYR A 27 -12.26 -2.74 -12.30
C TYR A 27 -11.33 -1.86 -11.44
N SER A 28 -10.31 -1.24 -12.04
CA SER A 28 -9.39 -0.34 -11.33
C SER A 28 -10.07 0.94 -10.87
N THR A 29 -10.94 1.55 -11.69
CA THR A 29 -11.61 2.82 -11.36
C THR A 29 -12.75 2.67 -10.36
N ARG A 30 -13.36 1.49 -10.25
CA ARG A 30 -14.48 1.23 -9.32
C ARG A 30 -14.18 1.56 -7.85
N ASN A 31 -12.93 1.44 -7.41
CA ASN A 31 -12.60 1.66 -6.01
C ASN A 31 -12.26 3.13 -5.68
N PHE A 32 -12.17 4.01 -6.68
CA PHE A 32 -11.77 5.41 -6.49
C PHE A 32 -12.85 6.27 -5.80
N ASP A 33 -14.09 5.79 -5.74
CA ASP A 33 -15.16 6.46 -5.02
C ASP A 33 -15.15 6.19 -3.50
N TYR A 34 -14.25 5.34 -3.00
CA TYR A 34 -14.22 4.93 -1.59
C TYR A 34 -14.12 6.12 -0.62
N TRP A 35 -13.18 7.03 -0.85
CA TRP A 35 -12.99 8.22 -0.01
C TRP A 35 -14.00 9.32 -0.29
N LYS A 36 -14.42 9.46 -1.56
CA LYS A 36 -15.46 10.40 -1.99
C LYS A 36 -16.78 10.16 -1.24
N LYS A 37 -17.20 8.90 -1.10
CA LYS A 37 -18.41 8.51 -0.35
C LYS A 37 -18.34 8.80 1.15
N ARG A 38 -17.14 8.92 1.72
CA ARG A 38 -16.90 9.14 3.16
C ARG A 38 -16.58 10.59 3.50
N ASN A 39 -16.65 11.50 2.54
CA ASN A 39 -16.29 12.92 2.70
C ASN A 39 -14.87 13.12 3.29
N VAL A 40 -13.95 12.21 3.03
CA VAL A 40 -12.55 12.33 3.46
C VAL A 40 -11.77 12.99 2.33
N PRO A 41 -10.97 14.05 2.58
CA PRO A 41 -10.10 14.63 1.58
C PRO A 41 -9.12 13.57 1.09
N PHE A 42 -8.99 13.39 -0.22
CA PHE A 42 -8.17 12.32 -0.79
C PHE A 42 -7.29 12.79 -1.95
N VAL A 43 -6.16 12.10 -2.10
CA VAL A 43 -5.25 12.29 -3.23
C VAL A 43 -5.87 11.64 -4.45
N LYS A 44 -6.03 12.39 -5.54
CA LYS A 44 -6.56 11.87 -6.80
C LYS A 44 -5.73 10.66 -7.28
N PRO A 45 -6.30 9.45 -7.36
CA PRO A 45 -5.56 8.28 -7.81
C PRO A 45 -5.40 8.31 -9.33
N TYR A 46 -4.25 7.84 -9.82
CA TYR A 46 -4.11 7.48 -11.23
C TYR A 46 -4.64 6.06 -11.44
N PRO A 47 -5.33 5.77 -12.56
CA PRO A 47 -5.69 4.40 -12.91
C PRO A 47 -4.42 3.53 -12.91
N PHE A 48 -4.56 2.25 -12.54
CA PHE A 48 -3.48 1.24 -12.44
C PHE A 48 -2.52 1.38 -11.24
N VAL A 49 -1.96 2.56 -11.01
CA VAL A 49 -0.87 2.76 -10.01
C VAL A 49 -1.33 3.49 -8.73
N GLY A 50 -2.52 4.10 -8.75
CA GLY A 50 -3.04 4.89 -7.63
C GLY A 50 -2.22 6.17 -7.41
N SER A 51 -1.99 6.53 -6.15
CA SER A 51 -1.22 7.71 -5.75
C SER A 51 0.28 7.43 -5.56
N VAL A 52 0.73 6.19 -5.77
CA VAL A 52 2.10 5.72 -5.49
C VAL A 52 3.13 6.27 -6.48
N VAL A 53 2.70 6.73 -7.65
CA VAL A 53 3.61 7.27 -8.68
C VAL A 53 4.47 8.41 -8.14
N GLU A 54 3.90 9.26 -7.27
CA GLU A 54 4.65 10.36 -6.64
C GLU A 54 5.67 9.86 -5.60
N ASN A 55 5.37 8.73 -4.96
CA ASN A 55 6.24 8.04 -4.00
C ASN A 55 7.44 7.35 -4.67
N MET A 56 7.32 6.96 -5.94
CA MET A 56 8.42 6.38 -6.72
C MET A 56 9.40 7.44 -7.22
N ARG A 57 8.93 8.67 -7.46
CA ARG A 57 9.74 9.77 -8.01
C ARG A 57 10.45 10.62 -6.95
N LYS A 58 9.94 10.61 -5.71
CA LYS A 58 10.41 11.46 -4.61
C LYS A 58 10.42 10.64 -3.33
N PRO A 59 11.32 10.94 -2.37
CA PRO A 59 11.35 10.25 -1.10
C PRO A 59 9.99 10.36 -0.39
N LEU A 60 9.55 9.24 0.19
CA LEU A 60 8.23 9.09 0.81
C LEU A 60 7.91 10.23 1.77
N PHE A 61 8.85 10.59 2.64
CA PHE A 61 8.70 11.64 3.63
C PHE A 61 8.31 13.00 3.01
N LEU A 62 9.00 13.44 1.95
CA LEU A 62 8.69 14.72 1.29
C LEU A 62 7.31 14.69 0.63
N THR A 63 6.94 13.54 0.06
CA THR A 63 5.63 13.35 -0.59
C THR A 63 4.50 13.33 0.43
N GLU A 64 4.68 12.68 1.58
CA GLU A 64 3.74 12.72 2.71
C GLU A 64 3.62 14.13 3.29
N LEU A 65 4.74 14.83 3.50
CA LEU A 65 4.72 16.21 4.02
C LEU A 65 3.96 17.16 3.10
N ARG A 66 4.15 17.04 1.78
CA ARG A 66 3.38 17.81 0.79
C ARG A 66 1.90 17.50 0.85
N ARG A 67 1.54 16.21 0.98
CA ARG A 67 0.14 15.77 1.10
C ARG A 67 -0.50 16.27 2.39
N TRP A 68 0.20 16.18 3.52
CA TRP A 68 -0.24 16.72 4.80
C TRP A 68 -0.50 18.22 4.73
N LYS A 69 0.40 19.00 4.12
CA LYS A 69 0.20 20.45 3.92
C LYS A 69 -0.99 20.77 3.01
N LYS A 70 -1.30 19.92 2.03
CA LYS A 70 -2.35 20.15 1.03
C LYS A 70 -3.74 19.69 1.48
N TYR A 71 -3.83 18.52 2.11
CA TYR A 71 -5.10 17.87 2.47
C TYR A 71 -5.39 17.91 3.98
N GLY A 72 -4.41 18.29 4.80
CA GLY A 72 -4.56 18.44 6.25
C GLY A 72 -4.12 17.21 7.04
N ARG A 73 -4.55 17.17 8.32
CA ARG A 73 -4.16 16.15 9.31
C ARG A 73 -4.68 14.75 9.02
N ILE A 74 -5.76 14.62 8.24
CA ILE A 74 -6.37 13.33 7.90
C ILE A 74 -6.63 13.36 6.41
N PHE A 75 -6.10 12.40 5.68
CA PHE A 75 -6.36 12.28 4.24
C PHE A 75 -6.29 10.84 3.75
N GLY A 76 -7.12 10.54 2.76
CA GLY A 76 -7.10 9.28 2.03
C GLY A 76 -6.10 9.32 0.88
N HIS A 77 -5.46 8.19 0.61
CA HIS A 77 -4.75 7.96 -0.64
C HIS A 77 -5.00 6.53 -1.12
N PHE A 78 -4.55 6.22 -2.34
CA PHE A 78 -4.69 4.88 -2.89
C PHE A 78 -3.32 4.32 -3.23
N GLU A 79 -3.11 3.06 -2.85
CA GLU A 79 -1.99 2.26 -3.29
C GLU A 79 -2.49 1.17 -4.22
N ALA A 80 -2.24 1.34 -5.52
CA ALA A 80 -2.94 0.61 -6.57
C ALA A 80 -4.47 0.68 -6.34
N ASN A 81 -5.13 -0.45 -6.07
CA ASN A 81 -6.56 -0.51 -5.77
C ASN A 81 -6.90 -0.47 -4.27
N ARG A 82 -5.91 -0.38 -3.36
CA ARG A 82 -6.16 -0.36 -1.91
C ARG A 82 -6.33 1.07 -1.41
N ALA A 83 -7.44 1.34 -0.73
CA ALA A 83 -7.67 2.60 -0.05
C ALA A 83 -6.89 2.64 1.28
N LEU A 84 -6.06 3.66 1.47
CA LEU A 84 -5.25 3.88 2.67
C LEU A 84 -5.59 5.22 3.32
N LEU A 85 -5.68 5.23 4.65
CA LEU A 85 -5.91 6.44 5.42
C LEU A 85 -4.62 6.87 6.10
N SER A 86 -4.19 8.10 5.84
CA SER A 86 -3.11 8.74 6.59
C SER A 86 -3.72 9.59 7.71
N VAL A 87 -3.32 9.31 8.95
CA VAL A 87 -3.78 10.01 10.15
C VAL A 87 -2.57 10.64 10.83
N ALA A 88 -2.58 11.97 10.99
CA ALA A 88 -1.54 12.75 11.65
C ALA A 88 -2.07 13.46 12.92
N ASP A 89 -3.21 13.00 13.46
CA ASP A 89 -3.81 13.54 14.67
C ASP A 89 -3.46 12.65 15.89
N PRO A 90 -2.76 13.18 16.91
CA PRO A 90 -2.32 12.39 18.07
C PRO A 90 -3.47 11.76 18.86
N GLU A 91 -4.65 12.40 18.90
CA GLU A 91 -5.78 11.88 19.66
C GLU A 91 -6.37 10.62 19.00
N LEU A 92 -6.56 10.68 17.67
CA LEU A 92 -6.99 9.55 16.85
C LEU A 92 -5.95 8.43 16.85
N LEU A 93 -4.66 8.76 16.73
CA LEU A 93 -3.58 7.77 16.79
C LEU A 93 -3.59 7.05 18.14
N ARG A 94 -3.76 7.77 19.26
CA ARG A 94 -3.87 7.16 20.59
C ARG A 94 -5.07 6.23 20.68
N GLN A 95 -6.21 6.60 20.11
CA GLN A 95 -7.38 5.74 20.09
C GLN A 95 -7.10 4.44 19.32
N ILE A 96 -6.58 4.55 18.09
CA ILE A 96 -6.30 3.40 17.22
C ILE A 96 -5.23 2.48 17.82
N PHE A 97 -4.14 3.06 18.34
CA PHE A 97 -3.00 2.28 18.83
C PHE A 97 -3.12 1.79 20.28
N VAL A 98 -4.00 2.37 21.10
CA VAL A 98 -4.17 1.96 22.50
C VAL A 98 -5.49 1.26 22.74
N LYS A 99 -6.61 1.87 22.35
CA LYS A 99 -7.94 1.31 22.62
C LYS A 99 -8.30 0.22 21.63
N ASP A 100 -8.11 0.50 20.35
CA ASP A 100 -8.57 -0.36 19.25
C ASP A 100 -7.44 -1.19 18.64
N PHE A 101 -6.34 -1.40 19.38
CA PHE A 101 -5.18 -2.14 18.87
C PHE A 101 -5.55 -3.54 18.37
N GLN A 102 -6.50 -4.20 19.05
CA GLN A 102 -6.99 -5.53 18.67
C GLN A 102 -7.72 -5.55 17.32
N ALA A 103 -8.26 -4.42 16.86
CA ALA A 103 -8.91 -4.29 15.56
C ALA A 103 -7.90 -4.14 14.40
N PHE A 104 -6.64 -3.81 14.70
CA PHE A 104 -5.57 -3.63 13.71
C PHE A 104 -4.37 -4.56 13.96
N PRO A 105 -4.56 -5.90 14.00
CA PRO A 105 -3.48 -6.83 14.30
C PRO A 105 -2.49 -6.99 13.13
N GLU A 106 -2.94 -6.76 11.90
CA GLU A 106 -2.12 -6.92 10.70
C GLU A 106 -1.26 -5.69 10.44
N ARG A 107 0.07 -5.86 10.53
CA ARG A 107 1.04 -4.91 10.00
C ARG A 107 1.40 -5.25 8.56
N ARG A 108 1.73 -4.21 7.80
CA ARG A 108 2.24 -4.34 6.42
C ARG A 108 3.41 -5.32 6.40
N LYS A 109 3.27 -6.43 5.66
CA LYS A 109 4.32 -7.45 5.57
C LYS A 109 5.51 -6.88 4.79
N ASN A 110 6.68 -6.91 5.41
CA ASN A 110 7.92 -6.57 4.73
C ASN A 110 8.25 -7.70 3.76
N ILE A 111 8.44 -7.36 2.48
CA ILE A 111 8.78 -8.30 1.41
C ILE A 111 10.09 -9.07 1.65
N ASN A 112 10.89 -8.67 2.66
CA ASN A 112 12.16 -9.29 3.01
C ASN A 112 12.05 -10.35 4.13
N SER A 113 10.88 -10.52 4.76
CA SER A 113 10.74 -11.42 5.93
C SER A 113 10.42 -12.89 5.57
N SER A 114 10.48 -13.26 4.29
CA SER A 114 10.26 -14.65 3.83
C SER A 114 11.51 -15.53 3.93
N HIS A 115 12.65 -15.00 4.37
CA HIS A 115 13.90 -15.74 4.56
C HIS A 115 14.32 -15.90 6.04
N GLN A 116 13.41 -15.74 7.01
CA GLN A 116 13.71 -16.13 8.39
C GLN A 116 13.27 -17.58 8.61
N SER A 117 14.23 -18.49 8.51
CA SER A 117 14.04 -19.92 8.76
C SER A 117 13.63 -20.20 10.23
N PRO A 118 13.05 -21.38 10.55
CA PRO A 118 12.46 -21.71 11.86
C PRO A 118 13.43 -21.80 13.05
N SER A 119 14.71 -21.45 12.92
CA SER A 119 15.74 -21.74 13.92
C SER A 119 15.76 -20.82 15.15
N GLN A 120 14.92 -19.77 15.23
CA GLN A 120 14.92 -18.86 16.40
C GLN A 120 13.96 -19.24 17.53
N ARG A 121 13.33 -20.43 17.49
CA ARG A 121 12.37 -20.87 18.53
C ARG A 121 12.97 -21.74 19.65
N LEU A 122 14.21 -22.19 19.54
CA LEU A 122 14.90 -22.88 20.61
C LEU A 122 16.15 -22.06 20.91
N GLU A 123 16.09 -21.18 21.92
CA GLU A 123 17.19 -20.67 22.77
C GLU A 123 16.64 -19.49 23.62
N THR A 124 15.48 -19.67 24.26
CA THR A 124 15.17 -18.94 25.49
C THR A 124 15.11 -19.97 26.62
N GLY A 125 16.24 -20.67 26.78
CA GLY A 125 16.58 -21.34 28.03
C GLY A 125 17.19 -20.28 28.94
N CYS A 126 16.55 -20.10 30.09
CA CYS A 126 16.96 -19.32 31.24
C CYS A 126 18.47 -18.98 31.29
N ASP A 127 18.85 -17.72 31.10
CA ASP A 127 20.07 -17.17 31.71
C ASP A 127 19.90 -15.67 31.97
N SER A 128 19.99 -15.36 33.25
CA SER A 128 20.03 -14.04 33.87
C SER A 128 21.28 -13.26 33.43
N ASN A 129 21.13 -12.03 32.91
CA ASN A 129 21.94 -10.84 33.24
C ASN A 129 21.59 -9.62 32.36
N PRO A 130 21.84 -8.37 32.82
CA PRO A 130 21.15 -7.16 32.35
C PRO A 130 21.79 -6.49 31.12
N LEU A 131 20.95 -5.72 30.42
CA LEU A 131 21.18 -4.96 29.18
C LEU A 131 22.54 -4.24 29.08
N PRO A 132 23.15 -4.18 27.88
CA PRO A 132 23.98 -3.06 27.48
C PRO A 132 23.31 -2.23 26.36
N VAL A 133 23.07 -0.97 26.74
CA VAL A 133 23.23 0.27 25.98
C VAL A 133 23.77 0.15 24.54
N GLY A 134 23.05 0.77 23.60
CA GLY A 134 23.65 1.39 22.41
C GLY A 134 23.32 0.73 21.07
N PHE A 135 22.35 1.29 20.33
CA PHE A 135 22.35 1.21 18.87
C PHE A 135 22.15 2.60 18.28
N SER A 136 23.26 3.13 17.79
CA SER A 136 23.40 4.39 17.08
C SER A 136 22.63 4.32 15.75
N LEU A 137 21.70 5.24 15.53
CA LEU A 137 21.04 5.45 14.24
C LEU A 137 21.99 6.26 13.35
N SER A 138 22.63 5.58 12.39
CA SER A 138 23.33 6.24 11.28
C SER A 138 22.44 6.18 10.04
N TYR A 139 21.89 7.32 9.64
CA TYR A 139 21.29 7.53 8.32
C TYR A 139 22.28 8.33 7.48
N PRO A 140 22.67 7.87 6.27
CA PRO A 140 23.37 8.72 5.32
C PRO A 140 22.35 9.51 4.47
N TYR A 141 22.77 10.73 4.14
CA TYR A 141 22.11 11.72 3.28
C TYR A 141 21.89 11.23 1.85
#